data_AF-A0A1H3PQP2-F1
#
_entry.id   AF-A0A1H3PQP2-F1
#
_cell.length_a   1.000
_cell.length_b   1.000
_cell.length_c   1.000
_cell.angle_alpha   90.00
_cell.angle_beta   90.00
_cell.angle_gamma   90.00
#
_symmetry.space_group_name_H-M   'P 1'
#
loop_
_entity.id
_entity.type
_entity.pdbx_description
1 polymer ?
#
loop_
_entity_poly.entity_id
_entity_poly.type
_entity_poly.pdbx_seq_one_letter_code
_entity_poly.pdbx_strand_id
1 'polypeptide(L)'
;MKTLIVPGEQEFLDQFGEAPEVLAEPWIRGAEFEPENGTLGLSFDQLENSIRFEWRQGDDVVRHFFREGATALRIRTEKKETHLVAEFESGELSGEVDVRVYPRIAIKDSLLRK
;
A
#
# COMPACT_ATOMS: atom_id res chain seq x y z
N MET A 1 -2.17 -21.52 1.87
CA MET A 1 -1.69 -20.12 1.86
C MET A 1 -2.71 -19.30 1.12
N LYS A 2 -3.11 -18.14 1.66
CA LYS A 2 -3.90 -17.15 0.91
C LYS A 2 -2.94 -16.40 0.01
N THR A 3 -3.28 -16.23 -1.26
CA THR A 3 -2.53 -15.37 -2.18
C THR A 3 -2.91 -13.93 -1.92
N LEU A 4 -1.92 -13.04 -1.88
CA LEU A 4 -2.14 -11.60 -1.82
C LEU A 4 -2.90 -11.12 -3.07
N ILE A 5 -4.13 -10.66 -2.84
CA ILE A 5 -4.97 -10.04 -3.86
C ILE A 5 -4.56 -8.58 -4.00
N VAL A 6 -4.29 -8.12 -5.22
CA VAL A 6 -3.88 -6.74 -5.49
C VAL A 6 -4.76 -6.12 -6.58
N PRO A 7 -4.87 -4.78 -6.63
CA PRO A 7 -5.56 -4.09 -7.71
C PRO A 7 -4.87 -4.34 -9.05
N GLY A 8 -5.64 -4.34 -10.14
CA GLY A 8 -5.08 -4.46 -11.49
C GLY A 8 -4.38 -3.18 -11.94
N GLU A 9 -3.51 -3.27 -12.94
CA GLU A 9 -2.80 -2.11 -13.51
C GLU A 9 -3.75 -0.99 -13.95
N GLN A 10 -4.87 -1.34 -14.60
CA GLN A 10 -5.87 -0.35 -15.02
C GLN A 10 -6.51 0.39 -13.84
N GLU A 11 -6.73 -0.29 -12.72
CA GLU A 11 -7.30 0.33 -11.52
C GLU A 11 -6.33 1.37 -10.93
N PHE A 12 -5.03 1.06 -10.92
CA PHE A 12 -4.00 2.01 -10.54
C PHE A 12 -3.94 3.21 -11.48
N LEU A 13 -3.95 2.99 -12.79
CA LEU A 13 -3.99 4.08 -13.79
C LEU A 13 -5.21 4.98 -13.61
N ASP A 14 -6.39 4.39 -13.40
CA ASP A 14 -7.63 5.14 -13.27
C ASP A 14 -7.65 6.01 -12.00
N GLN A 15 -7.03 5.55 -10.90
CA GLN A 15 -7.11 6.21 -9.60
C GLN A 15 -5.89 7.09 -9.27
N PHE A 16 -4.72 6.76 -9.80
CA PHE A 16 -3.45 7.44 -9.51
C PHE A 16 -2.76 8.02 -10.74
N GLY A 17 -3.16 7.65 -11.95
CA GLY A 17 -2.51 8.06 -13.21
C GLY A 17 -1.28 7.25 -13.57
N GLU A 18 -0.85 6.33 -12.69
CA GLU A 18 0.37 5.54 -12.83
C GLU A 18 0.10 4.09 -12.43
N ALA A 19 0.74 3.14 -13.11
CA ALA A 19 0.66 1.71 -12.78
C ALA A 19 1.92 1.26 -12.01
N PRO A 20 1.81 0.24 -11.13
CA PRO A 20 2.98 -0.32 -10.48
C PRO A 20 3.94 -0.97 -11.49
N GLU A 21 5.23 -0.66 -11.35
CA GLU A 21 6.30 -1.20 -12.17
C GLU A 21 7.01 -2.37 -11.50
N VAL A 22 7.74 -3.17 -12.27
CA VAL A 22 8.61 -4.23 -11.74
C VAL A 22 9.81 -3.58 -11.03
N LEU A 23 10.07 -3.99 -9.79
CA LEU A 23 11.23 -3.53 -9.03
C LEU A 23 12.42 -4.51 -9.19
N ALA A 24 13.25 -4.65 -8.15
CA ALA A 24 14.47 -5.46 -8.16
C ALA A 24 14.22 -6.93 -8.54
N GLU A 25 13.08 -7.49 -8.14
CA GLU A 25 12.71 -8.87 -8.42
C GLU A 25 11.44 -8.96 -9.29
N PRO A 26 11.32 -9.95 -10.19
CA PRO A 26 10.20 -10.07 -11.14
C PRO A 26 8.80 -10.20 -10.51
N TRP A 27 8.71 -10.59 -9.24
CA TRP A 27 7.46 -10.75 -8.49
C TRP A 27 7.17 -9.58 -7.54
N ILE A 28 8.08 -8.62 -7.45
CA ILE A 28 7.88 -7.39 -6.69
C ILE A 28 7.41 -6.30 -7.64
N ARG A 29 6.34 -5.62 -7.26
CA ARG A 29 5.83 -4.43 -7.94
C ARG A 29 5.89 -3.23 -7.01
N GLY A 30 6.02 -2.04 -7.57
CA GLY A 30 5.95 -0.82 -6.78
C GLY A 30 5.51 0.39 -7.58
N ALA A 31 5.01 1.38 -6.86
CA ALA A 31 4.58 2.66 -7.40
C ALA A 31 5.01 3.77 -6.43
N GLU A 32 5.22 4.95 -6.97
CA GLU A 32 5.52 6.15 -6.19
C GLU A 32 4.42 7.19 -6.46
N PHE A 33 4.01 7.91 -5.41
CA PHE A 33 2.98 8.93 -5.49
C PHE A 33 3.49 10.22 -4.86
N GLU A 34 3.17 11.37 -5.46
CA GLU A 34 3.63 12.69 -5.02
C GLU A 34 2.47 13.64 -4.61
N PRO A 35 1.74 13.35 -3.53
CA PRO A 35 0.76 14.27 -2.95
C PRO A 35 1.41 15.50 -2.28
N GLU A 36 0.58 16.45 -1.84
CA GLU A 36 1.05 17.78 -1.40
C GLU A 36 2.05 17.78 -0.23
N ASN A 37 2.05 16.72 0.61
CA ASN A 37 2.80 16.66 1.86
C ASN A 37 3.92 15.61 1.86
N GLY A 38 4.40 15.21 0.69
CA GLY A 38 5.56 14.34 0.52
C GLY A 38 5.33 13.25 -0.51
N THR A 39 6.22 12.28 -0.51
CA THR A 39 6.24 11.17 -1.46
C THR A 39 5.85 9.88 -0.75
N LEU A 40 4.93 9.09 -1.32
CA LEU A 40 4.57 7.78 -0.84
C LEU A 40 5.09 6.71 -1.81
N GLY A 41 6.04 5.90 -1.36
CA GLY A 41 6.39 4.65 -2.03
C GLY A 41 5.48 3.52 -1.56
N LEU A 42 4.97 2.74 -2.51
CA LEU A 42 4.31 1.45 -2.32
C LEU A 42 5.19 0.37 -2.96
N SER A 43 5.39 -0.75 -2.29
CA SER A 43 5.81 -1.98 -2.96
C SER A 43 5.08 -3.19 -2.41
N PHE A 44 4.79 -4.18 -3.24
CA PHE A 44 4.16 -5.42 -2.83
C PHE A 44 4.80 -6.62 -3.51
N ASP A 45 4.88 -7.71 -2.76
CA ASP A 45 5.43 -8.99 -3.15
C ASP A 45 4.30 -10.04 -3.05
N GLN A 46 3.85 -10.53 -4.20
CA GLN A 46 2.79 -11.55 -4.26
C GLN A 46 3.30 -12.97 -4.00
N LEU A 47 4.61 -13.21 -4.09
CA LEU A 47 5.23 -14.50 -3.79
C LEU A 47 5.33 -14.69 -2.27
N GLU A 48 5.86 -13.68 -1.58
CA GLU A 48 6.05 -13.68 -0.11
C GLU A 48 4.84 -13.12 0.66
N ASN A 49 3.81 -12.63 -0.05
CA ASN A 49 2.63 -11.99 0.53
C ASN A 49 2.99 -10.86 1.49
N SER A 50 3.75 -9.88 0.99
CA SER A 50 4.15 -8.72 1.78
C SER A 50 3.84 -7.40 1.08
N ILE A 51 3.60 -6.37 1.88
CA ILE A 51 3.37 -5.00 1.42
C ILE A 51 4.25 -4.04 2.23
N ARG A 52 4.84 -3.07 1.54
CA ARG A 52 5.61 -1.97 2.12
C ARG A 52 4.98 -0.63 1.72
N PHE A 53 4.91 0.27 2.69
CA PHE A 53 4.66 1.69 2.46
C PHE A 53 5.81 2.50 3.04
N GLU A 54 6.29 3.48 2.30
CA GLU A 54 7.31 4.41 2.77
C GLU A 54 6.88 5.84 2.46
N TRP A 55 6.65 6.64 3.50
CA TRP A 55 6.35 8.06 3.36
C TRP A 55 7.61 8.87 3.62
N ARG A 56 8.00 9.68 2.63
CA ARG A 56 9.14 10.59 2.67
C ARG A 56 8.71 12.06 2.58
N GLN A 57 9.47 12.94 3.20
CA GLN A 57 9.39 14.40 3.01
C GLN A 57 10.77 14.90 2.59
N GLY A 58 10.92 15.22 1.30
CA GLY A 58 12.25 15.38 0.71
C GLY A 58 13.03 14.07 0.83
N ASP A 59 14.25 14.15 1.35
CA ASP A 59 15.12 12.98 1.53
C ASP A 59 14.84 12.22 2.85
N ASP A 60 14.03 12.79 3.75
CA ASP A 60 13.78 12.21 5.06
C ASP A 60 12.63 11.19 5.03
N VAL A 61 12.88 9.98 5.55
CA VAL A 61 11.83 8.98 5.79
C VAL A 61 11.03 9.36 7.03
N VAL A 62 9.78 9.77 6.82
CA VAL A 62 8.85 10.13 7.90
C VAL A 62 8.26 8.88 8.54
N ARG A 63 7.88 7.89 7.72
CA ARG A 63 7.35 6.60 8.19
C ARG A 63 7.68 5.49 7.20
N HIS A 64 7.93 4.31 7.74
CA HIS A 64 8.11 3.07 6.99
C HIS A 64 7.25 1.98 7.62
N PHE A 65 6.46 1.28 6.80
CA PHE A 65 5.65 0.15 7.20
C PHE A 65 5.99 -1.06 6.32
N PHE A 66 6.19 -2.20 6.95
CA PHE A 66 6.31 -3.48 6.28
C PHE A 66 5.37 -4.47 6.94
N ARG A 67 4.57 -5.17 6.13
CA ARG A 67 3.56 -6.14 6.57
C ARG A 67 3.76 -7.43 5.82
N GLU A 68 4.13 -8.48 6.56
CA GLU A 68 4.09 -9.87 6.09
C GLU A 68 2.69 -10.45 6.33
N GLY A 69 2.37 -11.55 5.63
CA GLY A 69 1.04 -12.16 5.74
C GLY A 69 -0.06 -11.28 5.19
N ALA A 70 0.27 -10.41 4.23
CA ALA A 70 -0.69 -9.56 3.55
C ALA A 70 -1.67 -10.41 2.74
N THR A 71 -2.97 -10.13 2.89
CA THR A 71 -4.04 -10.89 2.23
C THR A 71 -4.70 -10.09 1.12
N ALA A 72 -4.73 -8.77 1.23
CA ALA A 72 -5.28 -7.90 0.21
C ALA A 72 -4.62 -6.52 0.22
N LEU A 73 -4.46 -5.94 -0.96
CA LEU A 73 -4.31 -4.51 -1.20
C LEU A 73 -5.52 -4.05 -1.99
N ARG A 74 -6.17 -2.95 -1.59
CA ARG A 74 -7.32 -2.38 -2.30
C ARG A 74 -7.15 -0.89 -2.48
N ILE A 75 -7.71 -0.36 -3.56
CA ILE A 75 -7.87 1.07 -3.75
C ILE A 75 -9.28 1.45 -3.28
N ARG A 76 -9.37 2.42 -2.37
CA ARG A 76 -10.66 2.96 -1.91
C ARG A 76 -10.72 4.44 -2.25
N THR A 77 -11.72 4.84 -3.04
CA THR A 77 -11.94 6.24 -3.41
C THR A 77 -13.27 6.71 -2.87
N GLU A 78 -13.26 7.72 -2.00
CA GLU A 78 -14.47 8.31 -1.43
C GLU A 78 -14.28 9.81 -1.18
N LYS A 79 -15.30 10.64 -1.47
CA LYS A 79 -15.29 12.08 -1.14
C LYS A 79 -14.02 12.85 -1.57
N LYS A 80 -13.44 12.49 -2.72
CA LYS A 80 -12.18 13.06 -3.28
C LYS A 80 -10.90 12.63 -2.56
N GLU A 81 -10.98 11.62 -1.71
CA GLU A 81 -9.83 10.98 -1.10
C GLU A 81 -9.58 9.65 -1.80
N THR A 82 -8.32 9.33 -2.07
CA THR A 82 -7.90 8.05 -2.66
C THR A 82 -6.96 7.37 -1.69
N HIS A 83 -7.29 6.12 -1.34
CA HIS A 83 -6.63 5.35 -0.30
C HIS A 83 -6.08 4.04 -0.86
N LEU A 84 -4.94 3.60 -0.31
CA LEU A 84 -4.41 2.25 -0.42
C LEU A 84 -4.64 1.55 0.92
N VAL A 85 -5.45 0.49 0.90
CA VAL A 85 -5.83 -0.27 2.09
C VAL A 85 -5.23 -1.66 2.03
N ALA A 86 -4.30 -1.95 2.93
CA ALA A 86 -3.63 -3.24 3.05
C ALA A 86 -4.18 -4.03 4.24
N GLU A 87 -4.68 -5.24 4.00
CA GLU A 87 -5.12 -6.19 5.01
C GLU A 87 -4.04 -7.26 5.22
N PHE A 88 -3.85 -7.68 6.47
CA PHE A 88 -2.87 -8.70 6.82
C PHE A 88 -3.34 -9.56 7.99
N GLU A 89 -2.82 -10.78 8.07
CA GLU A 89 -3.12 -11.72 9.15
C GLU A 89 -1.82 -12.23 9.80
N SER A 90 -1.81 -12.31 11.13
CA SER A 90 -0.68 -12.87 11.89
C SER A 90 -1.21 -13.72 13.05
N GLY A 91 -1.27 -15.04 12.85
CA GLY A 91 -1.88 -15.98 13.80
C GLY A 91 -3.34 -15.62 14.11
N GLU A 92 -3.63 -15.36 15.39
CA GLU A 92 -4.94 -14.92 15.89
C GLU A 92 -5.20 -13.42 15.69
N LEU A 93 -4.33 -12.69 15.01
CA LEU A 93 -4.48 -11.27 14.74
C LEU A 93 -4.85 -11.01 13.28
N SER A 94 -5.67 -9.99 13.07
CA SER A 94 -5.97 -9.39 11.77
C SER A 94 -5.71 -7.89 11.87
N GLY A 95 -5.05 -7.32 10.87
CA GLY A 95 -4.79 -5.90 10.83
C GLY A 95 -5.10 -5.27 9.48
N GLU A 96 -5.17 -3.95 9.51
CA GLU A 96 -5.43 -3.09 8.36
C GLU A 96 -4.50 -1.87 8.45
N VAL A 97 -3.80 -1.57 7.35
CA VAL A 97 -3.14 -0.28 7.14
C VAL A 97 -3.92 0.47 6.07
N ASP A 98 -4.56 1.57 6.46
CA ASP A 98 -5.26 2.48 5.58
C ASP A 98 -4.37 3.71 5.34
N VAL A 99 -3.83 3.81 4.12
CA VAL A 99 -3.01 4.92 3.67
C VAL A 99 -3.81 5.79 2.73
N ARG A 100 -4.28 6.94 3.20
CA ARG A 100 -4.74 7.99 2.29
C ARG A 100 -3.54 8.51 1.52
N VAL A 101 -3.62 8.53 0.20
CA VAL A 101 -2.57 9.06 -0.70
C VAL A 101 -2.92 10.49 -1.09
N TYR A 102 -4.11 10.68 -1.67
CA TYR A 102 -4.60 11.99 -2.10
C TYR A 102 -5.75 12.49 -1.23
N PRO A 103 -5.84 13.82 -0.99
CA PRO A 103 -4.92 14.87 -1.47
C PRO A 103 -3.61 14.97 -0.65
N ARG A 104 -3.59 14.35 0.54
CA ARG A 104 -2.46 14.34 1.46
C ARG A 104 -2.30 12.98 2.11
N ILE A 105 -1.05 12.58 2.30
CA ILE A 105 -0.67 11.35 2.98
C ILE A 105 -1.16 11.39 4.41
N ALA A 106 -1.97 10.40 4.78
CA ALA A 106 -2.37 10.12 6.14
C ALA A 106 -2.43 8.62 6.34
N ILE A 107 -1.96 8.12 7.48
CA ILE A 107 -1.82 6.70 7.73
C ILE A 107 -2.57 6.35 9.00
N LYS A 108 -3.47 5.37 8.90
CA LYS A 108 -4.14 4.74 10.01
C LYS A 108 -3.79 3.26 10.01
N ASP A 109 -3.25 2.80 11.12
CA ASP A 109 -2.86 1.41 11.33
C ASP A 109 -3.68 0.83 12.47
N SER A 110 -4.31 -0.31 12.24
CA SER A 110 -5.18 -0.98 13.19
C SER A 110 -4.84 -2.47 13.25
N LEU A 111 -4.76 -3.01 14.46
CA LEU A 111 -4.52 -4.42 14.71
C LEU A 111 -5.53 -4.91 15.74
N LEU A 112 -6.25 -5.97 15.41
CA LEU A 112 -7.32 -6.54 16.21
C LEU A 112 -7.11 -8.04 16.41
N ARG A 113 -7.64 -8.56 17.51
CA ARG A 113 -7.73 -10.00 17.74
C ARG A 113 -8.93 -10.57 16.99
N LYS A 114 -8.73 -11.70 16.32
CA LYS A 114 -9.79 -12.47 15.63
C LYS A 114 -10.75 -13.12 16.62
#